data_AF-A0A6B3FQ55-F1
#
_entry.id   AF-A0A6B3FQ55-F1
#
_cell.length_a   1.000
_cell.length_b   1.000
_cell.length_c   1.000
_cell.angle_alpha   90.00
_cell.angle_beta   90.00
_cell.angle_gamma   90.00
#
_symmetry.space_group_name_H-M   'P 1'
#
loop_
_entity.id
_entity.type
_entity.pdbx_description
1 polymer ?
#
loop_
_entity_poly.entity_id
_entity_poly.type
_entity_poly.pdbx_seq_one_letter_code
_entity_poly.pdbx_strand_id
1 'polypeptide(L)'
;MSTPTTDSAARIRRIYDRYAGLYADSLVTDAAALLDAYLATAEQHGLEGKAADEEGWLAQAAADAVSKKHGRPTTERTASELNQLLAHLRTALAAEGLTVVSTPVRMGVAVAPLPGGPVWGTGPGGWNDPGGLAVALYSDSGWQLSTNSTRSTVHSIYAPVTEAGAAEVAQLVHGVLRGDVTDPFRRNR
;
A
#
# COMPACT_ATOMS: atom_id res chain seq x y z
N MET A 1 3.76 16.68 34.08
CA MET A 1 4.11 15.25 33.91
C MET A 1 3.46 14.81 32.61
N SER A 2 4.23 14.74 31.53
CA SER A 2 3.71 14.32 30.23
C SER A 2 3.54 12.81 30.25
N THR A 3 2.30 12.33 30.20
CA THR A 3 1.97 10.94 29.93
C THR A 3 2.65 10.51 28.62
N PRO A 4 3.08 9.25 28.49
CA PRO A 4 3.59 8.77 27.22
C PRO A 4 2.44 8.82 26.22
N THR A 5 2.46 9.81 25.32
CA THR A 5 1.65 9.78 24.11
C THR A 5 1.94 8.44 23.47
N THR A 6 0.95 7.54 23.47
CA THR A 6 1.10 6.30 22.73
C THR A 6 1.26 6.71 21.28
N ASP A 7 2.47 6.53 20.75
CA ASP A 7 2.87 7.00 19.42
C ASP A 7 1.76 6.72 18.39
N SER A 8 1.13 7.79 17.89
CA SER A 8 0.01 7.72 16.96
C SER A 8 0.37 6.90 15.73
N ALA A 9 1.62 6.97 15.25
CA ALA A 9 2.09 6.15 14.14
C ALA A 9 2.05 4.64 14.49
N ALA A 10 2.51 4.24 15.67
CA ALA A 10 2.43 2.85 16.13
C ALA A 10 0.99 2.36 16.34
N ARG A 11 0.05 3.25 16.67
CA ARG A 11 -1.39 2.92 16.77
C ARG A 11 -1.99 2.69 15.39
N ILE A 12 -1.70 3.58 14.44
CA ILE A 12 -2.15 3.46 13.04
C ILE A 12 -1.56 2.20 12.39
N ARG A 13 -0.26 1.93 12.56
CA ARG A 13 0.38 0.75 11.96
C ARG A 13 -0.30 -0.54 12.41
N ARG A 14 -0.62 -0.68 13.70
CA ARG A 14 -1.39 -1.83 14.23
C ARG A 14 -2.80 -1.96 13.63
N ILE A 15 -3.42 -0.87 13.20
CA ILE A 15 -4.71 -0.91 12.51
C ILE A 15 -4.51 -1.42 11.08
N TYR A 16 -3.59 -0.82 10.33
CA TYR A 16 -3.28 -1.22 8.96
C TYR A 16 -2.78 -2.67 8.85
N ASP A 17 -2.01 -3.17 9.83
CA ASP A 17 -1.57 -4.57 9.87
C ASP A 17 -2.74 -5.57 9.93
N ARG A 18 -3.94 -5.13 10.35
CA ARG A 18 -5.17 -5.95 10.38
C ARG A 18 -6.02 -5.80 9.12
N TYR A 19 -5.73 -4.81 8.28
CA TYR A 19 -6.47 -4.54 7.05
C TYR A 19 -5.93 -5.41 5.89
N ALA A 20 -6.79 -5.69 4.92
CA ALA A 20 -6.45 -6.58 3.79
C ALA A 20 -5.59 -5.90 2.69
N GLY A 21 -5.16 -4.65 2.91
CA GLY A 21 -4.38 -3.85 1.95
C GLY A 21 -2.92 -3.66 2.38
N LEU A 22 -2.09 -3.22 1.44
CA LEU A 22 -0.73 -2.77 1.72
C LEU A 22 -0.72 -1.25 1.87
N TYR A 23 -0.01 -0.72 2.86
CA TYR A 23 -0.03 0.72 3.19
C TYR A 23 1.38 1.29 3.16
N ALA A 24 1.56 2.37 2.40
CA ALA A 24 2.82 3.10 2.39
C ALA A 24 3.06 3.83 3.72
N ASP A 25 4.33 4.06 4.07
CA ASP A 25 4.70 4.72 5.33
C ASP A 25 4.22 6.17 5.39
N SER A 26 4.10 6.87 4.24
CA SER A 26 3.48 8.19 4.16
C SER A 26 2.03 8.18 4.66
N LEU A 27 1.27 7.09 4.42
CA LEU A 27 -0.11 6.98 4.91
C LEU A 27 -0.18 6.73 6.42
N VAL A 28 0.82 6.04 6.99
CA VAL A 28 0.94 5.91 8.45
C VAL A 28 1.16 7.30 9.06
N THR A 29 2.04 8.09 8.44
CA THR A 29 2.35 9.46 8.86
C THR A 29 1.13 10.38 8.75
N ASP A 30 0.44 10.39 7.61
CA ASP A 30 -0.77 11.19 7.38
C ASP A 30 -1.88 10.84 8.38
N ALA A 31 -2.12 9.54 8.61
CA ALA A 31 -3.17 9.11 9.54
C ALA A 31 -2.79 9.36 11.00
N ALA A 32 -1.50 9.29 11.36
CA ALA A 32 -1.03 9.66 12.70
C ALA A 32 -1.25 11.15 12.95
N ALA A 33 -0.93 12.01 11.99
CA ALA A 33 -1.17 13.45 12.09
C ALA A 33 -2.68 13.78 12.21
N LEU A 34 -3.53 13.03 11.50
CA LEU A 34 -4.99 13.17 11.62
C LEU A 34 -5.50 12.71 12.99
N LEU A 35 -4.96 11.62 13.53
CA LEU A 35 -5.28 11.15 14.87
C LEU A 35 -4.86 12.18 15.93
N ASP A 36 -3.66 12.75 15.81
CA ASP A 36 -3.19 13.80 16.72
C ASP A 36 -4.12 15.03 16.67
N ALA A 37 -4.61 15.41 15.48
CA ALA A 37 -5.57 16.49 15.34
C ALA A 37 -6.92 16.16 16.02
N TYR A 38 -7.43 14.93 15.87
CA TYR A 38 -8.66 14.51 16.56
C TYR A 38 -8.52 14.55 18.09
N LEU A 39 -7.39 14.06 18.62
CA LEU A 39 -7.12 14.08 20.05
C LEU A 39 -7.00 15.51 20.58
N ALA A 40 -6.31 16.40 19.86
CA ALA A 40 -6.21 17.81 20.20
C ALA A 40 -7.59 18.51 20.19
N THR A 41 -8.45 18.21 19.21
CA THR A 41 -9.83 18.74 19.21
C THR A 41 -10.64 18.20 20.39
N ALA A 42 -10.53 16.91 20.71
CA ALA A 42 -11.22 16.33 21.86
C ALA A 42 -10.79 16.99 23.19
N GLU A 43 -9.49 17.24 23.36
CA GLU A 43 -8.93 17.95 24.53
C GLU A 43 -9.48 19.38 24.65
N GLN A 44 -9.60 20.12 23.55
CA GLN A 44 -10.22 21.45 23.52
C GLN A 44 -11.68 21.43 23.99
N HIS A 45 -12.36 20.29 23.88
CA HIS A 45 -13.74 20.09 24.33
C HIS A 45 -13.84 19.38 25.70
N GLY A 46 -12.73 19.25 26.43
CA GLY A 46 -12.71 18.71 27.79
C GLY A 46 -12.72 17.17 27.86
N LEU A 47 -12.43 16.48 26.76
CA LEU A 47 -12.24 15.03 26.73
C LEU A 47 -10.75 14.71 26.82
N GLU A 48 -10.33 14.12 27.94
CA GLU A 48 -8.95 13.64 28.09
C GLU A 48 -8.68 12.47 27.12
N GLY A 49 -7.43 12.34 26.64
CA GLY A 49 -7.08 11.45 25.51
C GLY A 49 -7.56 10.00 25.61
N LYS A 50 -7.64 9.42 26.82
CA LYS A 50 -8.19 8.05 27.00
C LYS A 50 -9.71 7.99 26.83
N ALA A 51 -10.43 9.02 27.30
CA ALA A 51 -11.87 9.13 27.11
C ALA A 51 -12.23 9.53 25.67
N ALA A 52 -11.37 10.32 25.02
CA ALA A 52 -11.53 10.72 23.63
C ALA A 52 -11.44 9.55 22.65
N ASP A 53 -10.52 8.60 22.91
CA ASP A 53 -10.24 7.47 22.03
C ASP A 53 -10.38 6.13 22.75
N GLU A 54 -11.42 6.03 23.57
CA GLU A 54 -11.80 4.78 24.22
C GLU A 54 -12.08 3.73 23.14
N GLU A 55 -11.60 2.49 23.30
CA GLU A 55 -11.71 1.43 22.27
C GLU A 55 -10.94 1.68 20.95
N GLY A 56 -10.30 2.86 20.76
CA GLY A 56 -9.47 3.15 19.58
C GLY A 56 -10.24 3.60 18.33
N TRP A 57 -11.49 4.07 18.48
CA TRP A 57 -12.33 4.47 17.35
C TRP A 57 -11.78 5.68 16.57
N LEU A 58 -11.10 6.63 17.22
CA LEU A 58 -10.50 7.78 16.52
C LEU A 58 -9.31 7.33 15.67
N ALA A 59 -8.49 6.44 16.21
CA ALA A 59 -7.37 5.87 15.46
C ALA A 59 -7.88 5.09 14.23
N GLN A 60 -8.97 4.34 14.38
CA GLN A 60 -9.61 3.64 13.26
C GLN A 60 -10.21 4.62 12.24
N ALA A 61 -10.92 5.65 12.70
CA ALA A 61 -11.48 6.67 11.83
C ALA A 61 -10.40 7.42 11.02
N ALA A 62 -9.26 7.73 11.64
CA ALA A 62 -8.14 8.38 10.97
C ALA A 62 -7.53 7.46 9.88
N ALA A 63 -7.30 6.19 10.21
CA ALA A 63 -6.81 5.18 9.27
C ALA A 63 -7.77 5.01 8.06
N ASP A 64 -9.08 4.92 8.32
CA ASP A 64 -10.09 4.75 7.28
C ASP A 64 -10.20 5.98 6.38
N ALA A 65 -10.16 7.19 6.96
CA ALA A 65 -10.23 8.44 6.22
C ALA A 65 -9.05 8.60 5.26
N VAL A 66 -7.83 8.33 5.73
CA VAL A 66 -6.62 8.40 4.90
C VAL A 66 -6.61 7.30 3.84
N SER A 67 -7.01 6.06 4.18
CA SER A 67 -7.16 4.99 3.20
C SER A 67 -8.14 5.37 2.09
N LYS A 68 -9.27 5.98 2.43
CA LYS A 68 -10.28 6.43 1.47
C LYS A 68 -9.77 7.56 0.57
N LYS A 69 -9.02 8.51 1.13
CA LYS A 69 -8.35 9.60 0.38
C LYS A 69 -7.41 9.06 -0.71
N HIS A 70 -6.70 7.98 -0.41
CA HIS A 70 -5.73 7.34 -1.31
C HIS A 70 -6.27 6.12 -2.06
N GLY A 71 -7.59 5.88 -2.01
CA GLY A 71 -8.26 4.79 -2.69
C GLY A 71 -8.65 5.16 -4.12
N ARG A 72 -9.93 5.01 -4.45
CA ARG A 72 -10.47 5.33 -5.78
C ARG A 72 -10.42 6.84 -6.03
N PRO A 73 -9.87 7.32 -7.16
CA PRO A 73 -9.93 8.74 -7.49
C PRO A 73 -11.37 9.19 -7.74
N THR A 74 -11.63 10.48 -7.52
CA THR A 74 -12.94 11.11 -7.79
C THR A 74 -13.17 11.40 -9.27
N THR A 75 -12.09 11.54 -10.04
CA THR A 75 -12.10 11.75 -11.49
C THR A 75 -11.18 10.73 -12.16
N GLU A 76 -11.57 10.27 -13.35
CA GLU A 76 -10.73 9.36 -14.11
C GLU A 76 -9.43 10.04 -14.58
N ARG A 77 -8.31 9.31 -14.49
CA ARG A 77 -7.04 9.73 -15.08
C ARG A 77 -7.06 9.55 -16.58
N THR A 78 -6.40 10.47 -17.27
CA THR A 78 -6.11 10.37 -18.69
C THR A 78 -5.04 9.29 -18.95
N ALA A 79 -4.97 8.82 -20.20
CA ALA A 79 -3.94 7.88 -20.62
C ALA A 79 -2.51 8.45 -20.43
N SER A 80 -2.32 9.76 -20.61
CA SER A 80 -1.01 10.41 -20.44
C SER A 80 -0.56 10.37 -18.98
N GLU A 81 -1.45 10.71 -18.04
CA GLU A 81 -1.14 10.66 -16.61
C GLU A 81 -0.82 9.23 -16.17
N LEU A 82 -1.60 8.25 -16.63
CA LEU A 82 -1.32 6.84 -16.34
C LEU A 82 0.04 6.40 -16.86
N ASN A 83 0.37 6.71 -18.11
CA ASN A 83 1.66 6.34 -18.69
C ASN A 83 2.84 6.97 -17.94
N GLN A 84 2.70 8.22 -17.50
CA GLN A 84 3.71 8.91 -16.70
C GLN A 84 3.89 8.24 -15.33
N LEU A 85 2.80 7.91 -14.63
CA LEU A 85 2.84 7.23 -13.33
C LEU A 85 3.45 5.83 -13.44
N LEU A 86 3.12 5.07 -14.49
CA LEU A 86 3.74 3.77 -14.76
C LEU A 86 5.22 3.91 -15.14
N ALA A 87 5.65 5.03 -15.74
CA ALA A 87 7.06 5.31 -15.97
C ALA A 87 7.80 5.58 -14.66
N HIS A 88 7.25 6.41 -13.76
CA HIS A 88 7.81 6.63 -12.42
C HIS A 88 7.93 5.31 -11.64
N LEU A 89 6.89 4.45 -11.70
CA LEU A 89 6.93 3.13 -11.07
C LEU A 89 8.04 2.24 -11.62
N ARG A 90 8.24 2.18 -12.95
CA ARG A 90 9.36 1.42 -13.55
C ARG A 90 10.71 1.91 -13.05
N THR A 91 10.91 3.23 -13.02
CA THR A 91 12.14 3.84 -12.51
C THR A 91 12.36 3.51 -11.04
N ALA A 92 11.32 3.60 -10.22
CA ALA A 92 11.39 3.29 -8.79
C ALA A 92 11.70 1.82 -8.53
N LEU A 93 11.03 0.89 -9.23
CA LEU A 93 11.31 -0.55 -9.12
C LEU A 93 12.77 -0.87 -9.51
N ALA A 94 13.28 -0.24 -10.57
CA ALA A 94 14.67 -0.39 -10.96
C ALA A 94 15.65 0.19 -9.92
N ALA A 95 15.30 1.32 -9.29
CA ALA A 95 16.10 1.91 -8.21
C ALA A 95 16.16 1.02 -6.95
N GLU A 96 15.11 0.25 -6.68
CA GLU A 96 15.08 -0.80 -5.66
C GLU A 96 15.87 -2.06 -6.06
N GLY A 97 16.47 -2.10 -7.26
CA GLY A 97 17.22 -3.23 -7.79
C GLY A 97 16.33 -4.36 -8.34
N LEU A 98 15.04 -4.11 -8.55
CA LEU A 98 14.11 -5.09 -9.09
C LEU A 98 14.18 -5.14 -10.62
N THR A 99 14.18 -6.35 -11.17
CA THR A 99 14.19 -6.55 -12.63
C THR A 99 12.78 -6.51 -13.17
N VAL A 100 12.46 -5.50 -13.98
CA VAL A 100 11.18 -5.38 -14.68
C VAL A 100 11.10 -6.42 -15.80
N VAL A 101 9.98 -7.15 -15.88
CA VAL A 101 9.73 -8.19 -16.88
C VAL A 101 8.45 -7.93 -17.67
N SER A 102 8.25 -8.68 -18.75
CA SER A 102 6.99 -8.65 -19.50
C SER A 102 5.82 -9.09 -18.61
N THR A 103 4.66 -8.48 -18.82
CA THR A 103 3.45 -8.79 -18.07
C THR A 103 2.24 -8.94 -18.98
N PRO A 104 1.37 -9.94 -18.73
CA PRO A 104 0.04 -9.98 -19.33
C PRO A 104 -0.96 -9.08 -18.58
N VAL A 105 -0.58 -8.49 -17.45
CA VAL A 105 -1.47 -7.62 -16.66
C VAL A 105 -1.64 -6.28 -17.38
N ARG A 106 -2.89 -5.99 -17.77
CA ARG A 106 -3.24 -4.73 -18.43
C ARG A 106 -2.92 -3.54 -17.51
N MET A 107 -2.27 -2.51 -18.08
CA MET A 107 -1.78 -1.34 -17.33
C MET A 107 -0.86 -1.71 -16.14
N GLY A 108 -0.17 -2.86 -16.26
CA GLY A 108 0.73 -3.39 -15.25
C GLY A 108 2.21 -3.12 -15.55
N VAL A 109 3.01 -3.13 -14.48
CA VAL A 109 4.46 -3.27 -14.50
C VAL A 109 4.79 -4.48 -13.63
N ALA A 110 5.43 -5.49 -14.20
CA ALA A 110 5.81 -6.68 -13.46
C ALA A 110 7.29 -6.73 -13.14
N VAL A 111 7.61 -7.43 -12.06
CA VAL A 111 8.96 -7.68 -11.58
C VAL A 111 9.19 -9.16 -11.38
N ALA A 112 10.40 -9.61 -11.70
CA ALA A 112 10.82 -10.99 -11.51
C ALA A 112 10.83 -11.38 -10.02
N PRO A 113 10.69 -12.68 -9.70
CA PRO A 113 10.97 -13.18 -8.36
C PRO A 113 12.39 -12.85 -7.89
N LEU A 114 12.58 -12.70 -6.59
CA LEU A 114 13.91 -12.56 -5.99
C LEU A 114 14.52 -13.91 -5.60
N PRO A 115 15.82 -14.14 -5.84
CA PRO A 115 16.51 -15.31 -5.32
C PRO A 115 16.37 -15.42 -3.80
N GLY A 116 15.93 -16.59 -3.31
CA GLY A 116 15.75 -16.85 -1.88
C GLY A 116 14.48 -16.24 -1.28
N GLY A 117 13.69 -15.49 -2.04
CA GLY A 117 12.39 -14.96 -1.61
C GLY A 117 11.23 -15.94 -1.80
N PRO A 118 10.01 -15.58 -1.35
CA PRO A 118 8.81 -16.36 -1.62
C PRO A 118 8.52 -16.49 -3.12
N VAL A 119 7.84 -17.59 -3.49
CA VAL A 119 7.42 -17.84 -4.87
C VAL A 119 6.04 -17.24 -5.11
N TRP A 120 5.90 -16.45 -6.17
CA TRP A 120 4.66 -15.78 -6.56
C TRP A 120 4.19 -16.29 -7.93
N GLY A 121 2.95 -16.80 -7.99
CA GLY A 121 2.39 -17.44 -9.20
C GLY A 121 2.62 -18.96 -9.24
N THR A 122 2.44 -19.59 -10.41
CA THR A 122 2.56 -21.06 -10.54
C THR A 122 4.01 -21.56 -10.70
N GLY A 123 5.00 -20.70 -10.48
CA GLY A 123 6.42 -21.00 -10.59
C GLY A 123 6.96 -20.88 -12.02
N PRO A 124 8.28 -20.76 -12.20
CA PRO A 124 8.90 -20.66 -13.53
C PRO A 124 8.80 -22.02 -14.23
N GLY A 125 7.84 -22.18 -15.14
CA GLY A 125 7.67 -23.46 -15.86
C GLY A 125 6.61 -23.48 -16.95
N GLY A 126 5.71 -22.48 -17.00
CA GLY A 126 4.79 -22.32 -18.12
C GLY A 126 5.26 -21.22 -19.07
N TRP A 127 5.20 -21.45 -20.38
CA TRP A 127 5.44 -20.43 -21.43
C TRP A 127 4.57 -19.16 -21.28
N ASN A 128 3.55 -19.18 -20.41
CA ASN A 128 2.57 -18.11 -20.17
C ASN A 128 2.57 -17.55 -18.73
N ASP A 129 3.41 -18.03 -17.82
CA ASP A 129 3.49 -17.54 -16.43
C ASP A 129 4.97 -17.35 -16.03
N PRO A 130 5.53 -16.14 -16.25
CA PRO A 130 6.91 -15.85 -15.89
C PRO A 130 7.13 -15.84 -14.35
N GLY A 131 6.07 -15.95 -13.55
CA GLY A 131 6.11 -15.78 -12.10
C GLY A 131 6.38 -14.32 -11.68
N GLY A 132 6.37 -14.10 -10.37
CA GLY A 132 6.63 -12.79 -9.78
C GLY A 132 5.36 -11.97 -9.53
N LEU A 133 5.55 -10.67 -9.35
CA LEU A 133 4.49 -9.74 -8.98
C LEU A 133 4.27 -8.69 -10.07
N ALA A 134 3.05 -8.23 -10.20
CA ALA A 134 2.66 -7.15 -11.08
C ALA A 134 1.92 -6.07 -10.29
N VAL A 135 2.34 -4.82 -10.48
CA VAL A 135 1.65 -3.64 -10.00
C VAL A 135 0.92 -2.99 -11.14
N ALA A 136 -0.38 -2.76 -10.98
CA ALA A 136 -1.22 -2.09 -11.95
C ALA A 136 -1.80 -0.79 -11.39
N LEU A 137 -2.10 0.13 -12.31
CA LEU A 137 -2.86 1.35 -12.04
C LEU A 137 -3.84 1.60 -13.18
N TYR A 138 -5.13 1.71 -12.85
CA TYR A 138 -6.19 2.01 -13.82
C TYR A 138 -6.64 3.48 -13.71
N SER A 139 -7.38 3.94 -14.71
CA SER A 139 -7.88 5.33 -14.77
C SER A 139 -8.74 5.67 -13.56
N ASP A 140 -9.46 4.69 -13.02
CA ASP A 140 -10.46 4.84 -11.99
C ASP A 140 -10.12 4.07 -10.70
N SER A 141 -8.86 3.69 -10.48
CA SER A 141 -8.42 2.91 -9.31
C SER A 141 -7.23 3.54 -8.58
N GLY A 142 -6.96 3.05 -7.36
CA GLY A 142 -5.64 3.16 -6.73
C GLY A 142 -4.66 2.14 -7.28
N TRP A 143 -3.47 2.05 -6.67
CA TRP A 143 -2.47 1.04 -7.00
C TRP A 143 -2.95 -0.37 -6.63
N GLN A 144 -2.61 -1.35 -7.45
CA GLN A 144 -3.06 -2.73 -7.29
C GLN A 144 -1.89 -3.70 -7.43
N LEU A 145 -1.78 -4.66 -6.52
CA LEU A 145 -0.82 -5.74 -6.55
C LEU A 145 -1.49 -7.06 -6.95
N SER A 146 -0.81 -7.82 -7.80
CA SER A 146 -1.23 -9.15 -8.24
C SER A 146 -0.03 -10.03 -8.52
N THR A 147 -0.22 -11.34 -8.63
CA THR A 147 0.79 -12.19 -9.27
C THR A 147 0.86 -11.85 -10.76
N ASN A 148 2.02 -12.00 -11.39
CA ASN A 148 2.23 -11.67 -12.80
C ASN A 148 1.59 -12.71 -13.76
N SER A 149 0.27 -12.87 -13.67
CA SER A 149 -0.50 -13.87 -14.40
C SER A 149 -1.81 -13.27 -14.93
N THR A 150 -2.43 -13.92 -15.92
CA THR A 150 -3.71 -13.47 -16.50
C THR A 150 -4.90 -13.61 -15.55
N ARG A 151 -4.79 -14.42 -14.49
CA ARG A 151 -5.86 -14.70 -13.53
C ARG A 151 -5.30 -14.71 -12.12
N SER A 152 -5.20 -13.53 -11.52
CA SER A 152 -4.75 -13.36 -10.15
C SER A 152 -5.80 -12.66 -9.29
N THR A 153 -5.80 -13.00 -8.00
CA THR A 153 -6.38 -12.12 -6.99
C THR A 153 -5.62 -10.80 -6.98
N VAL A 154 -6.33 -9.72 -6.74
CA VAL A 154 -5.79 -8.35 -6.71
C VAL A 154 -5.92 -7.80 -5.30
N HIS A 155 -4.87 -7.15 -4.81
CA HIS A 155 -4.83 -6.47 -3.52
C HIS A 155 -4.57 -4.98 -3.72
N SER A 156 -5.23 -4.15 -2.93
CA SER A 156 -5.00 -2.71 -2.97
C SER A 156 -3.66 -2.37 -2.32
N ILE A 157 -2.89 -1.50 -2.98
CA ILE A 157 -1.80 -0.77 -2.35
C ILE A 157 -2.28 0.67 -2.15
N TYR A 158 -2.33 1.09 -0.89
CA TYR A 158 -2.67 2.44 -0.50
C TYR A 158 -1.38 3.26 -0.41
N ALA A 159 -1.19 4.11 -1.42
CA ALA A 159 -0.09 5.04 -1.54
C ALA A 159 -0.56 6.27 -2.33
N PRO A 160 0.11 7.42 -2.21
CA PRO A 160 -0.14 8.55 -3.10
C PRO A 160 0.02 8.15 -4.57
N VAL A 161 -0.81 8.72 -5.44
CA VAL A 161 -0.69 8.49 -6.89
C VAL A 161 0.14 9.61 -7.52
N THR A 162 1.40 9.61 -7.13
CA THR A 162 2.43 10.59 -7.49
C THR A 162 3.74 9.86 -7.75
N GLU A 163 4.79 10.56 -8.19
CA GLU A 163 6.14 10.00 -8.31
C GLU A 163 6.68 9.47 -6.97
N ALA A 164 6.54 10.24 -5.89
CA ALA A 164 6.96 9.80 -4.56
C ALA A 164 6.19 8.55 -4.09
N GLY A 165 4.87 8.51 -4.34
CA GLY A 165 4.08 7.32 -4.01
C GLY A 165 4.45 6.10 -4.85
N ALA A 166 4.92 6.28 -6.09
CA ALA A 166 5.46 5.18 -6.89
C ALA A 166 6.75 4.59 -6.29
N ALA A 167 7.57 5.42 -5.62
CA ALA A 167 8.74 4.96 -4.86
C ALA A 167 8.32 4.12 -3.64
N GLU A 168 7.32 4.57 -2.88
CA GLU A 168 6.81 3.80 -1.74
C GLU A 168 6.16 2.48 -2.19
N VAL A 169 5.45 2.48 -3.32
CA VAL A 169 4.91 1.26 -3.93
C VAL A 169 6.04 0.29 -4.28
N ALA A 170 7.15 0.77 -4.86
CA ALA A 170 8.30 -0.06 -5.18
C ALA A 170 8.92 -0.70 -3.93
N GLN A 171 9.05 0.07 -2.83
CA GLN A 171 9.54 -0.43 -1.55
C GLN A 171 8.63 -1.52 -0.96
N LEU A 172 7.31 -1.32 -1.00
CA LEU A 172 6.34 -2.33 -0.54
C LEU A 172 6.45 -3.61 -1.37
N VAL A 173 6.52 -3.50 -2.70
CA VAL A 173 6.70 -4.66 -3.60
C VAL A 173 8.00 -5.40 -3.29
N HIS A 174 9.08 -4.66 -3.05
CA HIS A 174 10.36 -5.24 -2.68
C HIS A 174 10.27 -6.02 -1.36
N GLY A 175 9.64 -5.44 -0.33
CA GLY A 175 9.40 -6.10 0.94
C GLY A 175 8.58 -7.39 0.81
N VAL A 176 7.53 -7.37 -0.03
CA VAL A 176 6.76 -8.58 -0.34
C VAL A 176 7.64 -9.62 -1.05
N LEU A 177 8.43 -9.24 -2.05
CA LEU A 177 9.32 -10.16 -2.77
C LEU A 177 10.41 -10.79 -1.89
N ARG A 178 10.85 -10.09 -0.84
CA ARG A 178 11.80 -10.61 0.15
C ARG A 178 11.15 -11.47 1.24
N GLY A 179 9.85 -11.32 1.45
CA GLY A 179 9.13 -11.92 2.57
C GLY A 179 9.21 -11.11 3.86
N ASP A 180 9.64 -9.85 3.78
CA ASP A 180 9.69 -8.91 4.91
C ASP A 180 8.29 -8.38 5.26
N VAL A 181 7.36 -8.42 4.29
CA VAL A 181 5.95 -8.07 4.44
C VAL A 181 5.12 -9.35 4.40
N THR A 182 4.11 -9.45 5.28
CA THR A 182 3.16 -10.57 5.30
C THR A 182 2.59 -10.83 3.92
N ASP A 183 2.51 -12.10 3.52
CA ASP A 183 1.97 -12.52 2.23
C ASP A 183 0.54 -11.97 2.02
N PRO A 184 0.34 -11.02 1.08
CA PRO A 184 -0.95 -10.40 0.87
C PRO A 184 -1.98 -11.37 0.29
N PHE A 185 -1.54 -12.43 -0.39
CA PHE A 185 -2.39 -13.43 -1.04
C PHE A 185 -2.75 -14.60 -0.11
N ARG A 186 -2.16 -14.67 1.07
CA ARG A 186 -2.46 -15.73 2.04
C ARG A 186 -3.91 -15.58 2.50
N ARG A 187 -4.74 -16.56 2.18
CA ARG A 187 -6.08 -16.65 2.77
C ARG A 187 -5.93 -16.84 4.28
N ASN A 188 -6.34 -15.85 5.07
CA ASN A 188 -6.61 -16.03 6.49
C ASN A 188 -7.61 -17.19 6.62
N ARG A 189 -7.13 -18.34 7.10
CA ARG A 189 -7.97 -19.46 7.54
C ARG A 189 -8.27 -19.29 9.01
#